data_AF-A0AAW0DC45-F1
#
_entry.id   AF-A0AAW0DC45-F1
#
_cell.length_a   1.000
_cell.length_b   1.000
_cell.length_c   1.000
_cell.angle_alpha   90.00
_cell.angle_beta   90.00
_cell.angle_gamma   90.00
#
_symmetry.space_group_name_H-M   'P 1'
#
loop_
_entity.id
_entity.type
_entity.pdbx_description
1 polymer ?
#
loop_
_entity_poly.entity_id
_entity_poly.type
_entity_poly.pdbx_seq_one_letter_code
_entity_poly.pdbx_strand_id
1 'polypeptide(L)'
;MNISLVRDFAQLPPVGNRPLYAPPSTDITDNGALSRNGSCLYQAFSESYLLRVVHRQTGDSPAQQAFHSLLQHASQGSLSVEEWKTLQTRCANALPLAEKNSFDNAICQYTTREEVHAVNLQEIQSINEPCARISAKHDGRASVRKVVEFGLHTLLSILLGKHSGRKR
;
A
#
# COMPACT_ATOMS: atom_id res chain seq x y z
N MET A 1 -3.28 -24.55 -19.85
CA MET A 1 -3.30 -23.24 -19.16
C MET A 1 -2.47 -23.41 -17.91
N ASN A 2 -1.47 -22.55 -17.70
CA ASN A 2 -0.61 -22.60 -16.52
C ASN A 2 -0.93 -21.38 -15.66
N ILE A 3 -1.17 -21.59 -14.36
CA ILE A 3 -1.47 -20.53 -13.40
C ILE A 3 -0.34 -20.51 -12.39
N SER A 4 0.15 -19.31 -12.05
CA SER A 4 1.15 -19.11 -11.00
C SER A 4 0.64 -18.04 -10.04
N LEU A 5 0.70 -18.33 -8.74
CA LEU A 5 0.33 -17.40 -7.68
C LEU A 5 1.60 -16.91 -6.98
N VAL A 6 1.74 -15.59 -6.87
CA VAL A 6 2.85 -14.95 -6.15
C VAL A 6 2.24 -14.14 -5.01
N ARG A 7 2.76 -14.34 -3.80
CA ARG A 7 2.22 -13.69 -2.62
C ARG A 7 3.22 -13.64 -1.47
N ASP A 8 2.85 -12.82 -0.49
CA ASP A 8 3.44 -12.79 0.84
C ASP A 8 2.30 -13.01 1.87
N PHE A 9 2.48 -13.89 2.84
CA PHE A 9 1.47 -14.17 3.88
C PHE A 9 1.58 -13.21 5.07
N ALA A 10 2.72 -12.57 5.25
CA ALA A 10 2.95 -11.59 6.31
C ALA A 10 2.42 -10.19 5.96
N GLN A 11 1.95 -10.00 4.72
CA GLN A 11 1.35 -8.76 4.24
C GLN A 11 -0.17 -8.72 4.49
N LEU A 12 -0.79 -7.61 4.09
CA LEU A 12 -2.21 -7.35 4.32
C LEU A 12 -3.11 -8.48 3.79
N PRO A 13 -4.10 -8.93 4.58
CA PRO A 13 -5.06 -9.92 4.13
C PRO A 13 -6.05 -9.32 3.12
N PRO A 14 -6.83 -10.16 2.42
CA PRO A 14 -7.92 -9.67 1.58
C PRO A 14 -8.90 -8.79 2.36
N VAL A 15 -9.37 -7.71 1.74
CA VAL A 15 -10.35 -6.80 2.34
C VAL A 15 -11.76 -7.34 2.11
N GLY A 16 -12.52 -7.50 3.20
CA GLY A 16 -13.94 -7.86 3.15
C GLY A 16 -14.25 -9.27 2.63
N ASN A 17 -13.24 -10.13 2.47
CA ASN A 17 -13.39 -11.49 1.97
C ASN A 17 -12.48 -12.47 2.74
N ARG A 18 -12.80 -13.76 2.63
CA ARG A 18 -12.02 -14.83 3.24
C ARG A 18 -10.83 -15.20 2.34
N PRO A 19 -9.60 -15.31 2.88
CA PRO A 19 -8.44 -15.68 2.07
C PRO A 19 -8.54 -17.10 1.50
N LEU A 20 -7.95 -17.34 0.31
CA LEU A 20 -7.96 -18.67 -0.35
C LEU A 20 -7.37 -19.80 0.51
N TYR A 21 -6.42 -19.46 1.37
CA TYR A 21 -5.73 -20.40 2.27
C TYR A 21 -6.44 -20.60 3.60
N ALA A 22 -7.57 -19.92 3.84
CA ALA A 22 -8.40 -20.20 5.00
C ALA A 22 -9.21 -21.50 4.78
N PRO A 23 -9.67 -22.16 5.85
CA PRO A 23 -10.61 -23.25 5.74
C PRO A 23 -11.85 -22.82 4.93
N PRO A 24 -12.36 -23.65 4.00
CA PRO A 24 -13.48 -23.30 3.15
C PRO A 24 -14.74 -23.03 3.97
N SER A 25 -15.63 -22.16 3.48
CA SER A 25 -16.91 -21.90 4.12
C SER A 25 -17.81 -23.16 4.12
N THR A 26 -18.49 -23.36 5.24
CA THR A 26 -19.53 -24.38 5.43
C THR A 26 -20.92 -23.91 4.99
N ASP A 27 -21.05 -22.65 4.57
CA ASP A 27 -22.34 -22.07 4.19
C ASP A 27 -22.88 -22.72 2.91
N ILE A 28 -24.20 -22.89 2.84
CA ILE A 28 -24.88 -23.50 1.68
C ILE A 28 -25.16 -22.45 0.57
N THR A 29 -24.80 -21.19 0.81
CA THR A 29 -24.96 -20.08 -0.15
C THR A 29 -24.03 -20.23 -1.36
N ASP A 30 -24.31 -19.49 -2.44
CA ASP A 30 -23.44 -19.39 -3.61
C ASP A 30 -22.01 -18.94 -3.23
N ASN A 31 -21.90 -18.00 -2.29
CA ASN A 31 -20.60 -17.57 -1.76
C ASN A 31 -19.88 -18.70 -1.00
N GLY A 32 -20.63 -19.54 -0.29
CA GLY A 32 -20.09 -20.75 0.33
C GLY A 32 -19.56 -21.75 -0.70
N ALA A 33 -20.30 -21.96 -1.79
CA ALA A 33 -19.88 -22.81 -2.90
C ALA A 33 -18.62 -22.26 -3.60
N LEU A 34 -18.56 -20.95 -3.87
CA LEU A 34 -17.38 -20.29 -4.42
C LEU A 34 -16.16 -20.45 -3.50
N SER A 35 -16.35 -20.32 -2.18
CA SER A 35 -15.27 -20.53 -1.20
C SER A 35 -14.73 -21.97 -1.25
N ARG A 36 -15.61 -22.98 -1.33
CA ARG A 36 -15.19 -24.39 -1.46
C ARG A 36 -14.43 -24.64 -2.76
N ASN A 37 -14.92 -24.11 -3.88
CA ASN A 37 -14.27 -24.25 -5.18
C ASN A 37 -12.89 -23.57 -5.19
N GLY A 38 -12.79 -22.36 -4.62
CA GLY A 38 -11.53 -21.64 -4.48
C GLY A 38 -10.51 -22.39 -3.62
N SER A 39 -10.95 -23.01 -2.52
CA SER A 39 -10.11 -23.85 -1.68
C SER A 39 -9.62 -25.09 -2.43
N CYS A 40 -10.49 -25.77 -3.18
CA CYS A 40 -10.13 -26.94 -3.98
C CYS A 40 -9.13 -26.58 -5.09
N LEU A 41 -9.32 -25.44 -5.77
CA LEU A 41 -8.36 -24.91 -6.73
C LEU A 41 -7.00 -24.57 -6.08
N TYR A 42 -7.01 -23.96 -4.91
CA TYR A 42 -5.78 -23.63 -4.18
C TYR A 42 -5.00 -24.88 -3.78
N GLN A 43 -5.68 -25.97 -3.44
CA GLN A 43 -5.07 -27.28 -3.15
C GLN A 43 -4.54 -28.00 -4.39
N ALA A 44 -4.97 -27.60 -5.60
CA ALA A 44 -4.49 -28.19 -6.86
C ALA A 44 -3.07 -27.72 -7.24
N PHE A 45 -2.53 -26.69 -6.57
CA PHE A 45 -1.13 -26.29 -6.76
C PHE A 45 -0.20 -27.32 -6.11
N SER A 46 0.54 -28.06 -6.93
CA SER A 46 1.49 -29.09 -6.48
C SER A 46 2.86 -28.53 -6.13
N GLU A 47 3.22 -27.38 -6.69
CA GLU A 47 4.54 -26.76 -6.55
C GLU A 47 4.46 -25.47 -5.75
N SER A 48 5.41 -25.29 -4.83
CA SER A 48 5.59 -24.03 -4.09
C SER A 48 7.06 -23.68 -3.99
N TYR A 49 7.37 -22.41 -4.23
CA TYR A 49 8.74 -21.89 -4.18
C TYR A 49 8.80 -20.74 -3.17
N LEU A 50 9.75 -20.82 -2.23
CA LEU A 50 9.99 -19.77 -1.25
C LEU A 50 11.24 -18.97 -1.64
N LEU A 51 11.06 -17.67 -1.92
CA LEU A 51 12.17 -16.75 -2.11
C LEU A 51 12.78 -16.39 -0.75
N ARG A 52 14.10 -16.49 -0.64
CA ARG A 52 14.84 -16.28 0.63
C ARG A 52 15.67 -15.01 0.68
N VAL A 53 15.94 -14.40 -0.48
CA VAL A 53 16.82 -13.23 -0.59
C VAL A 53 16.00 -11.96 -0.67
N VAL A 54 16.27 -11.02 0.25
CA VAL A 54 15.65 -9.69 0.27
C VAL A 54 16.51 -8.72 -0.55
N HIS A 55 15.92 -8.13 -1.59
CA HIS A 55 16.61 -7.20 -2.49
C HIS A 55 16.27 -5.72 -2.27
N ARG A 56 15.27 -5.39 -1.42
CA ARG A 56 14.88 -3.98 -1.19
C ARG A 56 15.79 -3.28 -0.18
N GLN A 57 16.06 -3.93 0.95
CA GLN A 57 16.96 -3.42 1.98
C GLN A 57 18.38 -4.01 1.76
N THR A 58 19.09 -3.52 0.75
CA THR A 58 20.45 -4.02 0.44
C THR A 58 21.52 -3.40 1.35
N GLY A 59 22.46 -4.22 1.79
CA GLY A 59 23.71 -3.80 2.44
C GLY A 59 24.05 -4.62 3.68
N ASP A 60 25.36 -4.72 3.98
CA ASP A 60 25.90 -5.65 4.98
C ASP A 60 26.40 -4.95 6.26
N SER A 61 26.07 -3.66 6.45
CA SER A 61 26.43 -2.99 7.69
C SER A 61 25.70 -3.62 8.88
N PRO A 62 26.29 -3.62 10.10
CA PRO A 62 25.63 -4.17 11.29
C PRO A 62 24.23 -3.57 11.54
N ALA A 63 24.05 -2.28 11.25
CA ALA A 63 22.76 -1.61 11.37
C ALA A 63 21.72 -2.13 10.36
N GLN A 64 22.13 -2.42 9.12
CA GLN A 64 21.24 -2.97 8.09
C GLN A 64 20.87 -4.42 8.39
N GLN A 65 21.83 -5.23 8.87
CA GLN A 65 21.55 -6.59 9.31
C GLN A 65 20.58 -6.61 10.49
N ALA A 66 20.75 -5.71 11.47
CA ALA A 66 19.81 -5.56 12.57
C ALA A 66 18.41 -5.16 12.09
N PHE A 67 18.30 -4.24 11.13
CA PHE A 67 17.02 -3.84 10.55
C PHE A 67 16.36 -4.98 9.76
N HIS A 68 17.13 -5.77 9.02
CA HIS A 68 16.63 -6.95 8.32
C HIS A 68 16.05 -7.98 9.29
N SER A 69 16.78 -8.31 10.36
CA SER A 69 16.30 -9.21 11.42
C SER A 69 15.02 -8.71 12.07
N LEU A 70 14.95 -7.40 12.36
CA LEU A 70 13.76 -6.76 12.90
C LEU A 70 12.55 -6.93 11.98
N LEU A 71 12.70 -6.65 10.67
CA LEU A 71 11.62 -6.82 9.70
C LEU A 71 11.18 -8.29 9.58
N GLN A 72 12.13 -9.22 9.64
CA GLN A 72 11.85 -10.65 9.61
C GLN A 72 11.04 -11.10 10.83
N HIS A 73 11.42 -10.68 12.04
CA HIS A 73 10.65 -10.99 13.25
C HIS A 73 9.26 -10.35 13.20
N ALA A 74 9.18 -9.06 12.82
CA ALA A 74 7.90 -8.36 12.69
C ALA A 74 6.95 -9.08 11.72
N SER A 75 7.47 -9.63 10.62
CA SER A 75 6.68 -10.41 9.64
C SER A 75 6.10 -11.70 10.23
N GLN A 76 6.69 -12.21 11.31
CA GLN A 76 6.27 -13.42 12.02
C GLN A 76 5.40 -13.09 13.25
N GLY A 77 5.11 -11.80 13.49
CA GLY A 77 4.37 -11.34 14.66
C GLY A 77 5.20 -11.37 15.95
N SER A 78 6.53 -11.39 15.85
CA SER A 78 7.44 -11.31 16.99
C SER A 78 8.27 -10.02 16.96
N LEU A 79 8.53 -9.44 18.13
CA LEU A 79 9.44 -8.31 18.28
C LEU A 79 10.10 -8.41 19.67
N SER A 80 11.42 -8.28 19.72
CA SER A 80 12.14 -8.18 20.99
C SER A 80 11.99 -6.78 21.61
N VAL A 81 12.31 -6.66 22.90
CA VAL A 81 12.31 -5.35 23.59
C VAL A 81 13.36 -4.41 22.98
N GLU A 82 14.50 -4.94 22.56
CA GLU A 82 15.60 -4.21 21.93
C GLU A 82 15.22 -3.73 20.53
N GLU A 83 14.53 -4.57 19.75
CA GLU A 83 14.00 -4.20 18.44
C GLU A 83 12.91 -3.14 18.54
N TRP A 84 12.03 -3.26 19.53
CA TRP A 84 11.05 -2.23 19.83
C TRP A 84 11.71 -0.90 20.20
N LYS A 85 12.71 -0.92 21.09
CA LYS A 85 13.50 0.28 21.43
C LYS A 85 14.16 0.88 20.19
N THR A 86 14.64 0.05 19.27
CA THR A 86 15.20 0.50 17.99
C THR A 86 14.14 1.25 17.17
N LEU A 87 12.92 0.73 17.04
CA LEU A 87 11.83 1.45 16.36
C LEU A 87 11.49 2.78 17.03
N GLN A 88 11.52 2.85 18.36
CA GLN A 88 11.25 4.08 19.10
C GLN A 88 12.25 5.21 18.76
N THR A 89 13.51 4.87 18.45
CA THR A 89 14.49 5.88 17.99
C THR A 89 14.12 6.50 16.64
N ARG A 90 13.26 5.84 15.86
CA ARG A 90 12.81 6.28 14.53
C ARG A 90 11.47 7.01 14.57
N CYS A 91 10.84 7.15 15.73
CA CYS A 91 9.66 7.99 15.89
C CYS A 91 10.01 9.45 15.61
N ALA A 92 9.09 10.19 14.95
CA ALA A 92 9.32 11.59 14.56
C ALA A 92 9.77 12.49 15.72
N ASN A 93 9.37 12.21 16.96
CA ASN A 93 9.78 12.97 18.14
C ASN A 93 11.23 12.71 18.58
N ALA A 94 11.78 11.54 18.26
CA ALA A 94 13.14 11.12 18.65
C ALA A 94 14.21 11.51 17.61
N LEU A 95 13.81 11.86 16.38
CA LEU A 95 14.74 12.20 15.31
C LEU A 95 15.34 13.60 15.49
N PRO A 96 16.62 13.82 15.12
CA PRO A 96 17.22 15.16 15.03
C PRO A 96 16.51 16.03 13.99
N LEU A 97 16.50 17.35 14.17
CA LEU A 97 15.85 18.28 13.25
C LEU A 97 16.35 18.13 11.81
N ALA A 98 17.67 17.97 11.62
CA ALA A 98 18.25 17.78 10.29
C ALA A 98 17.70 16.54 9.57
N GLU A 99 17.47 15.45 10.31
CA GLU A 99 16.91 14.24 9.75
C GLU A 99 15.40 14.39 9.48
N LYS A 100 14.64 15.05 10.37
CA LYS A 100 13.23 15.36 10.11
C LYS A 100 13.07 16.14 8.80
N ASN A 101 13.86 17.19 8.62
CA ASN A 101 13.81 18.03 7.42
C ASN A 101 14.19 17.26 6.15
N SER A 102 14.96 16.17 6.26
CA SER A 102 15.27 15.31 5.10
C SER A 102 14.03 14.59 4.55
N PHE A 103 12.97 14.48 5.34
CA PHE A 103 11.70 13.87 4.96
C PHE A 103 10.64 14.87 4.47
N ASP A 104 10.96 16.16 4.34
CA ASP A 104 9.98 17.20 3.95
C ASP A 104 9.26 16.90 2.63
N ASN A 105 9.92 16.19 1.71
CA ASN A 105 9.35 15.78 0.42
C ASN A 105 9.17 14.26 0.28
N ALA A 106 9.15 13.53 1.41
CA ALA A 106 9.03 12.07 1.40
C ALA A 106 7.58 11.63 1.15
N ILE A 107 7.42 10.43 0.59
CA ILE A 107 6.10 9.79 0.45
C ILE A 107 5.68 9.24 1.81
N CYS A 108 4.56 9.72 2.32
CA CYS A 108 3.95 9.25 3.57
C CYS A 108 2.95 8.12 3.32
N GLN A 109 2.89 7.17 4.25
CA GLN A 109 1.90 6.09 4.25
C GLN A 109 0.87 6.34 5.36
N TYR A 110 -0.40 6.11 5.04
CA TYR A 110 -1.52 6.29 5.96
C TYR A 110 -2.42 5.06 5.92
N THR A 111 -3.23 4.89 6.97
CA THR A 111 -4.11 3.73 7.11
C THR A 111 -5.38 3.90 6.28
N THR A 112 -5.89 5.14 6.17
CA THR A 112 -7.18 5.43 5.57
C THR A 112 -7.07 6.30 4.32
N ARG A 113 -8.07 6.21 3.43
CA ARG A 113 -8.10 7.05 2.22
C ARG A 113 -8.44 8.49 2.54
N GLU A 114 -9.19 8.70 3.61
CA GLU A 114 -9.63 9.98 4.11
C GLU A 114 -8.42 10.81 4.57
N GLU A 115 -7.49 10.20 5.32
CA GLU A 115 -6.22 10.82 5.71
C GLU A 115 -5.37 11.15 4.49
N VAL A 116 -5.19 10.19 3.57
CA VAL A 116 -4.43 10.40 2.32
C VAL A 116 -5.03 11.57 1.53
N HIS A 117 -6.36 11.62 1.40
CA HIS A 117 -7.05 12.68 0.66
C HIS A 117 -6.86 14.04 1.33
N ALA A 118 -7.04 14.13 2.64
CA ALA A 118 -6.89 15.37 3.39
C ALA A 118 -5.48 15.95 3.27
N VAL A 119 -4.45 15.11 3.47
CA VAL A 119 -3.05 15.53 3.36
C VAL A 119 -2.71 15.92 1.93
N ASN A 120 -3.04 15.09 0.94
CA ASN A 120 -2.73 15.42 -0.46
C ASN A 120 -3.43 16.70 -0.93
N LEU A 121 -4.66 16.94 -0.50
CA LEU A 121 -5.38 18.18 -0.84
C LEU A 121 -4.72 19.40 -0.21
N GLN A 122 -4.31 19.30 1.07
CA GLN A 122 -3.57 20.35 1.75
C GLN A 122 -2.25 20.66 1.04
N GLU A 123 -1.49 19.63 0.65
CA GLU A 123 -0.22 19.81 -0.08
C GLU A 123 -0.42 20.42 -1.47
N ILE A 124 -1.45 20.03 -2.22
CA ILE A 124 -1.75 20.66 -3.51
C ILE A 124 -2.13 22.14 -3.33
N GLN A 125 -2.88 22.47 -2.28
CA GLN A 125 -3.27 23.85 -1.97
C GLN A 125 -2.07 24.71 -1.54
N SER A 126 -1.11 24.13 -0.81
CA SER A 126 0.07 24.84 -0.28
C SER A 126 1.01 25.31 -1.39
N ILE A 127 1.04 24.61 -2.53
CA ILE A 127 1.87 24.95 -3.70
C ILE A 127 1.49 26.31 -4.31
N ASN A 128 0.22 26.72 -4.17
CA ASN A 128 -0.27 28.03 -4.64
C ASN A 128 -0.01 28.28 -6.15
N GLU A 129 -0.06 27.22 -6.96
CA GLU A 129 0.06 27.29 -8.42
C GLU A 129 -1.24 26.84 -9.12
N PRO A 130 -1.51 27.35 -10.35
CA PRO A 130 -2.65 26.87 -11.14
C PRO A 130 -2.57 25.35 -11.39
N CYS A 131 -3.59 24.62 -10.91
CA CYS A 131 -3.69 23.18 -11.10
C CYS A 131 -4.60 22.85 -12.30
N ALA A 132 -4.16 21.92 -13.16
CA ALA A 132 -5.00 21.42 -14.23
C ALA A 132 -6.06 20.46 -13.67
N ARG A 133 -7.33 20.73 -13.98
CA ARG A 133 -8.43 19.83 -13.63
C ARG A 133 -8.62 18.79 -14.72
N ILE A 134 -8.38 17.52 -14.39
CA ILE A 134 -8.60 16.39 -15.30
C ILE A 134 -9.87 15.66 -14.87
N SER A 135 -10.90 15.70 -15.71
CA SER A 135 -12.17 15.01 -15.47
C SER A 135 -12.20 13.69 -16.23
N ALA A 136 -12.53 12.60 -15.54
CA ALA A 136 -12.67 11.29 -16.15
C ALA A 136 -13.97 11.19 -16.99
N LYS A 137 -13.92 10.44 -18.09
CA LYS A 137 -15.10 10.06 -18.89
C LYS A 137 -15.39 8.57 -18.68
N HIS A 138 -16.64 8.23 -18.36
CA HIS A 138 -17.05 6.85 -18.08
C HIS A 138 -18.11 6.39 -19.07
N ASP A 139 -17.77 5.41 -19.93
CA ASP A 139 -18.62 4.96 -21.06
C ASP A 139 -19.37 3.63 -20.77
N GLY A 140 -19.66 3.29 -19.50
CA GLY A 140 -20.32 2.04 -19.10
C GLY A 140 -21.85 2.14 -18.94
N ARG A 141 -22.60 1.10 -19.30
CA ARG A 141 -24.10 1.03 -19.23
C ARG A 141 -24.71 1.18 -17.82
N ALA A 142 -23.90 1.23 -16.76
CA ALA A 142 -24.33 1.47 -15.37
C ALA A 142 -24.05 2.91 -14.89
N SER A 143 -23.88 3.86 -15.82
CA SER A 143 -23.45 5.25 -15.55
C SER A 143 -24.48 6.17 -14.88
N VAL A 144 -25.53 5.63 -14.25
CA VAL A 144 -26.48 6.43 -13.46
C VAL A 144 -26.51 5.95 -12.02
N ARG A 145 -25.36 5.98 -11.33
CA ARG A 145 -25.40 6.39 -9.93
C ARG A 145 -25.31 7.90 -9.93
N LYS A 146 -26.43 8.54 -9.59
CA LYS A 146 -26.47 9.96 -9.24
C LYS A 146 -25.25 10.26 -8.38
N VAL A 147 -24.41 11.15 -8.88
CA VAL A 147 -23.48 11.90 -8.05
C VAL A 147 -24.36 12.58 -7.01
N VAL A 148 -24.41 12.02 -5.80
CA VAL A 148 -24.86 12.80 -4.66
C VAL A 148 -23.77 13.84 -4.49
N GLU A 149 -24.16 15.09 -4.70
CA GLU A 149 -23.33 16.28 -4.62
C GLU A 149 -22.78 16.42 -3.19
N PHE A 150 -21.70 15.69 -2.92
CA PHE A 150 -20.71 16.05 -1.91
C PHE A 150 -19.40 16.27 -2.68
N GLY A 151 -18.89 17.49 -2.57
CA GLY A 151 -17.89 18.08 -3.46
C GLY A 151 -16.71 17.18 -3.82
N LEU A 152 -16.29 17.31 -5.08
CA LEU A 152 -14.99 16.91 -5.63
C LEU A 152 -14.53 15.46 -5.34
N HIS A 153 -15.16 14.45 -5.92
CA HIS A 153 -14.54 13.12 -6.03
C HIS A 153 -14.54 12.59 -7.45
N THR A 154 -13.42 12.81 -8.13
CA THR A 154 -12.57 11.86 -8.91
C THR A 154 -11.68 12.75 -9.79
N LEU A 155 -10.80 13.53 -9.17
CA LEU A 155 -9.94 14.49 -9.86
C LEU A 155 -8.50 14.16 -9.52
N LEU A 156 -7.75 13.75 -10.54
CA LEU A 156 -6.31 13.74 -10.47
C LEU A 156 -5.86 15.15 -10.89
N SER A 157 -5.46 15.97 -9.93
CA SER A 157 -4.87 17.28 -10.21
C SER A 157 -3.40 17.08 -10.53
N ILE A 158 -2.99 17.34 -11.77
CA ILE A 158 -1.57 17.34 -12.17
C ILE A 158 -1.12 18.80 -12.23
N LEU A 159 -0.02 19.10 -11.55
CA LEU A 159 0.67 20.39 -11.66
C LEU A 159 1.29 20.51 -13.06
N LEU A 160 0.94 21.58 -13.78
CA LEU A 160 1.58 21.91 -15.04
C LEU A 160 2.75 22.85 -14.77
N GLY A 161 3.96 22.30 -14.70
CA GLY A 161 5.18 23.09 -14.67
C GLY A 161 5.33 23.92 -15.95
N LYS A 162 5.55 25.23 -15.82
CA LYS A 162 5.93 26.08 -16.96
C LYS A 162 7.33 25.69 -17.42
N HIS A 163 7.42 25.01 -18.56
CA HIS A 163 8.67 24.90 -19.31
C HIS A 163 9.00 26.30 -19.85
N SER A 164 9.78 27.09 -19.11
CA SER A 164 10.39 28.31 -19.63
C SER A 164 11.44 27.89 -20.65
N GLY A 165 11.05 27.86 -21.92
CA GLY A 165 11.94 27.71 -23.04
C GLY A 165 12.92 28.87 -23.05
N ARG A 166 14.15 28.61 -22.58
CA ARG A 166 15.29 29.51 -22.74
C ARG A 166 15.62 29.52 -24.24
N LYS A 167 15.08 30.51 -24.96
CA LYS A 167 15.53 30.81 -26.32
C LYS A 167 17.04 31.08 -26.26
N ARG A 168 17.81 30.28 -26.99
CA ARG A 168 19.14 30.66 -27.48
C ARG A 168 18.95 31.30 -28.85
#